data_AF-A0A0T7H4X2-F1
#
_entry.id   AF-A0A0T7H4X2-F1
#
_cell.length_a   1.000
_cell.length_b   1.000
_cell.length_c   1.000
_cell.angle_alpha   90.00
_cell.angle_beta   90.00
_cell.angle_gamma   90.00
#
_symmetry.space_group_name_H-M   'P 1'
#
loop_
_entity.id
_entity.type
_entity.pdbx_description
1 polymer ?
#
loop_
_entity_poly.entity_id
_entity_poly.type
_entity_poly.pdbx_seq_one_letter_code
_entity_poly.pdbx_strand_id
1 'polypeptide(L)' 'MTAPLSNDLRERVVAAVLSGESVRTVAARFEVAASSVVKWSQRHRATGSVRPGKMGGHRKRILEPHRDFI' A
#
# COMPACT_ATOMS: atom_id res chain seq x y z
N MET A 1 -5.98 14.06 5.92
CA MET A 1 -6.82 12.83 5.96
C MET A 1 -6.12 11.78 5.10
N THR A 2 -5.43 10.81 5.69
CA THR A 2 -4.63 9.83 4.95
C THR A 2 -5.29 8.46 5.09
N ALA A 3 -6.09 8.10 4.08
CA ALA A 3 -6.69 6.79 3.96
C ALA A 3 -6.09 6.04 2.75
N PRO A 4 -5.94 4.72 2.82
CA PRO A 4 -5.55 3.94 1.66
C PRO A 4 -6.69 3.92 0.64
N LEU A 5 -6.34 3.88 -0.65
CA LEU A 5 -7.31 3.59 -1.71
C LEU A 5 -8.00 2.24 -1.48
N SER A 6 -9.24 2.11 -1.98
CA SER A 6 -10.10 0.93 -1.78
C SER A 6 -9.44 -0.38 -2.22
N ASN A 7 -9.78 -1.48 -1.55
CA ASN A 7 -9.24 -2.80 -1.92
C ASN A 7 -9.73 -3.23 -3.31
N ASP A 8 -10.99 -2.95 -3.66
CA ASP A 8 -11.54 -3.23 -4.99
C ASP A 8 -10.67 -2.64 -6.10
N LEU A 9 -10.31 -1.35 -6.00
CA LEU A 9 -9.45 -0.70 -6.98
C LEU A 9 -8.09 -1.42 -7.10
N ARG A 10 -7.51 -1.79 -5.96
CA ARG A 10 -6.21 -2.46 -5.90
C ARG A 10 -6.28 -3.88 -6.49
N GLU A 11 -7.35 -4.61 -6.25
CA GLU A 11 -7.59 -5.96 -6.79
C GLU A 11 -7.65 -5.90 -8.31
N ARG A 12 -8.45 -4.98 -8.89
CA ARG A 12 -8.54 -4.82 -10.34
C ARG A 12 -7.21 -4.41 -10.98
N VAL A 13 -6.48 -3.50 -10.34
CA VAL A 13 -5.15 -3.06 -10.82
C VAL A 13 -4.16 -4.21 -10.80
N VAL A 14 -4.11 -4.99 -9.73
CA VAL A 14 -3.23 -6.15 -9.64
C VAL A 14 -3.63 -7.22 -10.64
N ALA A 15 -4.92 -7.48 -10.83
CA ALA A 15 -5.42 -8.42 -11.83
C ALA A 15 -4.96 -8.03 -13.25
N ALA A 16 -5.05 -6.74 -13.61
CA ALA A 16 -4.59 -6.24 -14.91
C ALA A 16 -3.07 -6.42 -15.11
N VAL A 17 -2.27 -6.21 -14.06
CA VAL A 17 -0.82 -6.48 -14.11
C VAL A 17 -0.55 -7.99 -14.26
N LEU A 18 -1.32 -8.84 -13.58
CA LEU A 18 -1.18 -10.30 -13.66
C LEU A 18 -1.63 -10.85 -15.02
N SER A 19 -2.56 -10.19 -15.71
CA SER A 19 -2.93 -10.52 -17.10
C SER A 19 -1.88 -10.09 -18.13
N GLY A 20 -0.75 -9.52 -17.69
CA GLY A 20 0.38 -9.18 -18.56
C GLY A 20 0.41 -7.73 -19.05
N GLU A 21 -0.50 -6.86 -18.60
CA GLU A 21 -0.45 -5.45 -18.97
C GLU A 21 0.75 -4.74 -18.33
N SER A 22 1.33 -3.79 -19.06
CA SER A 22 2.45 -2.99 -18.54
C SER A 22 1.98 -2.07 -17.40
N VAL A 23 2.87 -1.81 -16.43
CA VAL A 23 2.58 -0.91 -15.30
C VAL A 23 2.10 0.47 -15.77
N ARG A 24 2.69 1.02 -16.84
CA ARG A 24 2.29 2.35 -17.36
C ARG A 24 0.91 2.32 -17.99
N THR A 25 0.57 1.26 -18.71
CA THR A 25 -0.76 1.07 -19.31
C THR A 25 -1.82 0.99 -18.22
N VAL A 26 -1.59 0.16 -17.19
CA VAL A 26 -2.52 0.00 -16.06
C VAL A 26 -2.66 1.30 -15.27
N ALA A 27 -1.56 2.02 -15.03
CA ALA A 27 -1.58 3.30 -14.35
C ALA A 27 -2.47 4.34 -15.06
N ALA A 28 -2.32 4.46 -16.39
CA ALA A 28 -3.15 5.34 -17.21
C ALA A 28 -4.62 4.90 -17.20
N ARG A 29 -4.89 3.59 -17.36
CA ARG A 29 -6.25 3.03 -17.39
C ARG A 29 -7.04 3.27 -16.11
N PHE A 30 -6.39 3.19 -14.96
CA PHE A 30 -7.04 3.34 -13.65
C PHE A 30 -6.81 4.71 -13.02
N GLU A 31 -6.20 5.66 -13.74
CA GLU A 31 -5.89 7.02 -13.27
C GLU A 31 -5.14 7.04 -11.92
N VAL A 32 -4.21 6.11 -11.75
CA VAL A 32 -3.37 6.01 -10.55
C VAL A 32 -1.90 6.22 -10.89
N ALA A 33 -1.13 6.70 -9.93
CA ALA A 33 0.31 6.81 -10.09
C ALA A 33 0.94 5.44 -10.38
N ALA A 34 1.87 5.38 -11.35
CA ALA A 34 2.59 4.15 -11.69
C ALA A 34 3.32 3.52 -10.49
N SER A 35 3.82 4.33 -9.57
CA SER A 35 4.45 3.86 -8.33
C SER A 35 3.48 3.11 -7.41
N SER A 36 2.19 3.48 -7.40
CA SER A 36 1.16 2.77 -6.65
C SER A 36 0.91 1.38 -7.24
N VAL A 37 0.81 1.28 -8.57
CA VAL A 37 0.67 0.00 -9.29
C VAL A 37 1.83 -0.94 -8.96
N VAL A 38 3.07 -0.44 -9.01
CA VAL A 38 4.27 -1.21 -8.65
C VAL A 38 4.18 -1.72 -7.21
N LYS A 39 3.85 -0.84 -6.25
CA LYS A 39 3.76 -1.21 -4.83
C LYS A 39 2.66 -2.26 -4.56
N TRP A 40 1.51 -2.16 -5.23
CA TRP A 40 0.44 -3.14 -5.07
C TRP A 40 0.81 -4.49 -5.70
N SER A 41 1.43 -4.50 -6.88
CA SER A 41 1.93 -5.72 -7.51
C SER A 41 3.01 -6.41 -6.65
N GLN A 42 3.97 -5.65 -6.12
CA GLN A 42 5.00 -6.17 -5.21
C GLN A 42 4.39 -6.77 -3.94
N ARG A 43 3.43 -6.08 -3.31
CA ARG A 43 2.73 -6.59 -2.13
C ARG A 43 2.00 -7.90 -2.46
N HIS A 44 1.26 -7.94 -3.57
CA HIS A 44 0.55 -9.15 -3.97
C HIS A 44 1.51 -10.32 -4.21
N ARG A 45 2.66 -10.10 -4.85
CA ARG A 45 3.69 -11.15 -5.01
C ARG A 45 4.28 -11.62 -3.67
N ALA A 46 4.47 -10.70 -2.72
CA ALA A 46 5.08 -11.02 -1.44
C ALA A 46 4.11 -11.73 -0.47
N THR A 47 2.82 -11.36 -0.48
CA THR A 47 1.86 -11.81 0.56
C THR A 47 0.56 -12.41 0.01
N GLY A 48 0.36 -12.44 -1.30
CA GLY A 48 -0.91 -12.86 -1.93
C GLY A 48 -2.11 -11.94 -1.65
N SER A 49 -1.90 -10.74 -1.10
CA SER A 49 -2.98 -9.85 -0.68
C SER A 49 -2.75 -8.41 -1.12
N VAL A 50 -3.80 -7.69 -1.49
CA VAL A 50 -3.73 -6.25 -1.81
C VAL A 50 -4.04 -5.35 -0.61
N ARG A 51 -4.46 -5.95 0.52
CA ARG A 51 -4.87 -5.21 1.71
C ARG A 51 -3.74 -4.29 2.16
N PRO A 52 -4.01 -3.01 2.49
CA PRO A 52 -2.98 -2.15 3.05
C PRO A 52 -2.42 -2.74 4.34
N GLY A 53 -1.18 -2.38 4.65
CA GLY A 53 -0.63 -2.65 5.98
C GLY A 53 -1.40 -1.86 7.05
N LYS A 54 -1.15 -2.18 8.32
CA LYS A 54 -1.67 -1.40 9.43
C LYS A 54 -1.25 0.06 9.26
N MET A 55 -2.23 0.96 9.15
CA MET A 55 -2.01 2.39 9.13
C MET A 55 -2.20 2.95 10.53
N GLY A 56 -1.23 3.74 10.99
CA GLY A 56 -1.20 4.21 12.36
C GLY A 56 -0.82 3.11 13.38
N GLY A 57 -0.83 3.49 14.65
CA GLY A 57 -0.24 2.73 15.74
C GLY A 57 1.03 3.40 16.21
N HIS A 58 1.00 3.94 17.42
CA HIS A 58 2.17 4.54 18.05
C HIS A 58 3.24 3.47 18.28
N ARG A 59 4.52 3.81 18.03
CA ARG A 59 5.61 3.10 18.70
C ARG A 59 5.37 3.23 20.21
N LYS A 60 5.57 2.14 20.97
CA LYS A 60 5.64 2.25 22.43
C LYS A 60 6.64 3.35 22.77
N ARG A 61 6.25 4.27 23.64
CA ARG A 61 7.13 5.32 24.15
C ARG A 61 8.14 4.64 25.07
N ILE A 62 9.25 4.17 24.51
CA ILE A 62 10.30 3.47 25.26
C ILE A 62 10.98 4.38 26.30
N LEU A 63 10.84 5.71 26.15
CA LEU A 63 11.36 6.72 27.07
C LEU A 63 10.35 7.15 28.13
N GLU A 64 9.15 6.56 28.18
CA GLU A 64 8.15 6.88 29.20
C GLU A 64 8.66 6.68 30.64
N PRO A 65 9.52 5.68 30.94
CA PRO A 65 10.16 5.55 32.26
C PRO A 65 11.19 6.65 32.60
N HIS A 66 11.66 7.43 31.62
CA HIS A 66 12.66 8.49 31.80
C HIS A 66 12.03 9.89 31.71
N ARG A 67 10.71 9.98 31.87
CA ARG A 67 9.94 11.22 31.74
C ARG A 67 10.37 12.31 32.71
N ASP A 68 10.81 11.93 33.91
CA ASP A 68 11.08 12.85 35.02
C ASP A 68 12.55 13.33 35.06
N PHE A 69 13.35 13.04 34.03
CA PHE A 69 14.77 13.39 33.98
C PHE A 69 15.05 14.86 33.58
N ILE A 70 14.02 15.71 33.51
CA ILE A 70 14.09 17.14 33.15
C ILE A 70 13.25 17.97 34.13
#